data_AF-A0ABD4ANB0-F1
#
_entry.id   AF-A0ABD4ANB0-F1
#
_cell.length_a   1.000
_cell.length_b   1.000
_cell.length_c   1.000
_cell.angle_alpha   90.00
_cell.angle_beta   90.00
_cell.angle_gamma   90.00
#
_symmetry.space_group_name_H-M   'P 1'
#
loop_
_entity.id
_entity.type
_entity.pdbx_description
1 polymer ?
#
loop_
_entity_poly.entity_id
_entity_poly.type
_entity_poly.pdbx_seq_one_letter_code
_entity_poly.pdbx_strand_id
1 'polypeptide(L)'
;MAACAAAGPPASEPEPGGAPRRNWAATGAIALSDTRLDAMRGGFDMPSGLKISFGVSRVAFVDGTLVTTTSFNIPDISHITAQQAQALAAANAGALIQVGAGNAAQPAALPALTGAVIQNTLNNQQIQALTTINTTVNTLATFKNLNVMSTLNNALLGALPGR
;
A
#
# COMPACT_ATOMS: atom_id res chain seq x y z
N MET A 1 4.51 29.26 47.70
CA MET A 1 3.99 30.28 46.76
C MET A 1 5.16 30.87 46.01
N ALA A 2 5.00 31.07 44.68
CA ALA A 2 5.97 31.60 43.69
C ALA A 2 7.06 30.63 43.19
N ALA A 3 7.42 30.55 41.91
CA ALA A 3 6.81 30.94 40.63
C ALA A 3 7.60 30.23 39.50
N CYS A 4 6.95 30.01 38.36
CA CYS A 4 7.47 29.45 37.11
C CYS A 4 8.53 30.34 36.44
N ALA A 5 9.53 29.74 35.76
CA ALA A 5 10.31 30.39 34.71
C ALA A 5 10.53 29.41 33.55
N ALA A 6 10.05 29.80 32.36
CA ALA A 6 10.12 29.04 31.12
C ALA A 6 11.50 29.17 30.45
N ALA A 7 11.99 28.08 29.85
CA ALA A 7 13.11 28.10 28.91
C ALA A 7 12.60 27.60 27.54
N GLY A 8 12.57 28.49 26.55
CA GLY A 8 12.20 28.14 25.17
C GLY A 8 13.33 27.40 24.45
N PRO A 9 13.04 26.57 23.43
CA PRO A 9 14.06 25.97 22.60
C PRO A 9 14.59 26.95 21.53
N PRO A 10 15.85 26.78 21.08
CA PRO A 10 16.57 27.77 20.29
C PRO A 10 16.09 27.83 18.83
N ALA A 11 16.12 29.04 18.26
CA ALA A 11 15.90 29.29 16.85
C ALA A 11 17.03 28.68 16.02
N SER A 12 16.69 27.77 15.10
CA SER A 12 17.59 27.22 14.10
C SER A 12 17.71 28.19 12.91
N GLU A 13 18.94 28.59 12.60
CA GLU A 13 19.33 29.44 11.46
C GLU A 13 19.01 28.79 10.09
N PRO A 14 18.83 29.57 9.01
CA PRO A 14 18.40 29.04 7.72
C PRO A 14 19.58 28.61 6.82
N GLU A 15 19.57 27.36 6.38
CA GLU A 15 20.40 26.81 5.28
C GLU A 15 19.94 27.36 3.90
N PRO A 16 20.85 27.79 3.01
CA PRO A 16 20.49 28.35 1.71
C PRO A 16 20.38 27.25 0.64
N GLY A 17 19.16 26.90 0.25
CA GLY A 17 18.94 25.98 -0.88
C GLY A 17 17.58 25.29 -0.89
N GLY A 18 16.50 26.05 -0.73
CA GLY A 18 15.15 25.51 -0.65
C GLY A 18 14.60 25.03 -1.99
N ALA A 19 14.41 23.72 -2.14
CA ALA A 19 13.29 23.23 -2.95
C ALA A 19 12.00 23.88 -2.41
N PRO A 20 11.03 24.29 -3.25
CA PRO A 20 9.80 24.87 -2.76
C PRO A 20 9.12 23.82 -1.87
N ARG A 21 9.23 24.01 -0.55
CA ARG A 21 8.46 23.25 0.43
C ARG A 21 7.02 23.50 0.03
N ARG A 22 6.36 22.45 -0.47
CA ARG A 22 4.95 22.49 -0.82
C ARG A 22 4.21 22.86 0.46
N ASN A 23 3.91 24.13 0.61
CA ASN A 23 3.22 24.73 1.73
C ASN A 23 1.74 24.44 1.57
N TRP A 24 1.38 23.16 1.64
CA TRP A 24 0.07 22.86 2.20
C TRP A 24 0.14 23.47 3.59
N ALA A 25 -0.56 24.59 3.79
CA ALA A 25 -0.60 25.23 5.08
C ALA A 25 -1.27 24.23 6.02
N ALA A 26 -0.45 23.46 6.73
CA ALA A 26 -0.84 22.60 7.82
C ALA A 26 -1.28 23.43 9.04
N THR A 27 -1.83 24.62 8.83
CA THR A 27 -2.31 25.49 9.89
C THR A 27 -3.62 24.90 10.39
N GLY A 28 -3.50 23.86 11.22
CA GLY A 28 -4.62 23.10 11.78
C GLY A 28 -4.64 21.60 11.48
N ALA A 29 -3.62 21.02 10.82
CA ALA A 29 -3.57 19.58 10.60
C ALA A 29 -3.11 18.86 11.89
N ILE A 30 -4.06 18.28 12.62
CA ILE A 30 -3.77 17.40 13.76
C ILE A 30 -3.41 16.02 13.20
N ALA A 31 -2.20 15.53 13.51
CA ALA A 31 -1.81 14.16 13.20
C ALA A 31 -2.76 13.20 13.92
N LEU A 32 -3.46 12.36 13.17
CA LEU A 32 -4.27 11.28 13.72
C LEU A 32 -3.36 10.17 14.22
N SER A 33 -3.72 9.52 15.32
CA SER A 33 -3.00 8.33 15.79
C SER A 33 -3.09 7.20 14.77
N ASP A 34 -2.08 6.34 14.71
CA ASP A 34 -2.05 5.18 13.79
C ASP A 34 -3.28 4.30 13.98
N THR A 35 -3.68 4.02 15.21
CA THR A 35 -4.91 3.26 15.52
C THR A 35 -6.17 3.92 14.95
N ARG A 36 -6.23 5.25 14.95
CA ARG A 36 -7.38 5.99 14.39
C ARG A 36 -7.34 6.02 12.87
N LEU A 37 -6.15 6.14 12.28
CA LEU A 37 -5.95 5.99 10.84
C LEU A 37 -6.33 4.58 10.38
N ASP A 38 -5.97 3.56 11.14
CA ASP A 38 -6.31 2.16 10.86
C ASP A 38 -7.82 1.95 10.91
N ALA A 39 -8.49 2.41 11.98
CA ALA A 39 -9.94 2.35 12.08
C ALA A 39 -10.63 3.11 10.92
N MET A 40 -10.15 4.30 10.54
CA MET A 40 -10.69 5.05 9.40
C MET A 40 -10.43 4.36 8.05
N ARG A 41 -9.35 3.59 7.92
CA ARG A 41 -9.04 2.75 6.76
C ARG A 41 -9.72 1.38 6.79
N GLY A 42 -10.47 1.08 7.86
CA GLY A 42 -11.19 -0.18 8.06
C GLY A 42 -10.41 -1.27 8.80
N GLY A 43 -9.13 -1.07 9.11
CA GLY A 43 -8.25 -2.03 9.77
C GLY A 43 -8.00 -3.33 8.98
N PHE A 44 -7.01 -4.12 9.40
CA PHE A 44 -6.77 -5.48 8.87
C PHE A 44 -7.29 -6.57 9.81
N ASP A 45 -8.07 -6.19 10.83
CA ASP A 45 -8.62 -7.10 11.84
C ASP A 45 -9.78 -7.90 11.25
N MET A 46 -9.37 -8.90 10.47
CA MET A 46 -10.23 -9.87 9.86
C MET A 46 -10.72 -10.83 10.96
N PRO A 47 -12.04 -10.97 11.20
CA PRO A 47 -12.57 -11.91 12.18
C PRO A 47 -11.92 -13.28 11.99
N SER A 48 -11.37 -13.85 13.09
CA SER A 48 -10.38 -14.94 13.28
C SER A 48 -10.29 -16.16 12.31
N GLY A 49 -10.55 -15.96 11.03
CA GLY A 49 -10.62 -17.00 10.02
C GLY A 49 -10.71 -16.47 8.59
N LEU A 50 -10.99 -15.18 8.37
CA LEU A 50 -10.92 -14.58 7.04
C LEU A 50 -9.44 -14.36 6.65
N LYS A 51 -9.00 -15.08 5.61
CA LYS A 51 -7.66 -14.97 5.02
C LYS A 51 -7.79 -14.28 3.67
N ILE A 52 -6.98 -13.25 3.46
CA ILE A 52 -6.91 -12.54 2.19
C ILE A 52 -5.47 -12.66 1.68
N SER A 53 -5.34 -13.19 0.47
CA SER A 53 -4.08 -13.25 -0.26
C SER A 53 -4.08 -12.21 -1.36
N PHE A 54 -2.92 -11.60 -1.62
CA PHE A 54 -2.75 -10.49 -2.55
C PHE A 54 -1.51 -10.69 -3.42
N GLY A 55 -1.69 -10.80 -4.73
CA GLY A 55 -0.62 -10.84 -5.71
C GLY A 55 -0.70 -9.67 -6.67
N VAL A 56 0.43 -9.10 -7.06
CA VAL A 56 0.51 -8.05 -8.07
C VAL A 56 1.58 -8.41 -9.08
N SER A 57 1.26 -8.26 -10.36
CA SER A 57 2.20 -8.29 -11.47
C SER A 57 2.07 -6.99 -12.23
N ARG A 58 3.19 -6.29 -12.43
CA ARG A 58 3.31 -5.11 -13.27
C ARG A 58 4.25 -5.46 -14.40
N VAL A 59 3.85 -5.17 -15.62
CA VAL A 59 4.69 -5.30 -16.79
C VAL A 59 4.51 -4.05 -17.63
N ALA A 60 5.58 -3.63 -18.30
CA ALA A 60 5.44 -2.64 -19.36
C ALA A 60 6.20 -3.07 -20.60
N PHE A 61 5.60 -2.77 -21.75
CA PHE A 61 6.12 -3.07 -23.06
C PHE A 61 6.34 -1.77 -23.85
N VAL A 62 7.38 -1.74 -24.66
CA VAL A 62 7.62 -0.72 -25.69
C VAL A 62 7.73 -1.45 -27.02
N ASP A 63 6.85 -1.15 -27.97
CA ASP A 63 6.77 -1.80 -29.28
C ASP A 63 6.70 -3.34 -29.18
N GLY A 64 5.98 -3.84 -28.19
CA GLY A 64 5.83 -5.28 -27.92
C GLY A 64 6.99 -5.93 -27.16
N THR A 65 8.07 -5.19 -26.86
CA THR A 65 9.21 -5.67 -26.07
C THR A 65 9.03 -5.37 -24.60
N LEU A 66 9.18 -6.37 -23.72
CA LEU A 66 9.08 -6.18 -22.26
C LEU A 66 10.26 -5.33 -21.76
N VAL A 67 9.97 -4.12 -21.27
CA VAL A 67 10.98 -3.18 -20.74
C VAL A 67 11.07 -3.15 -19.22
N THR A 68 10.00 -3.55 -18.52
CA THR A 68 10.02 -3.68 -17.07
C THR A 68 9.02 -4.74 -16.62
N THR A 69 9.38 -5.47 -15.56
CA THR A 69 8.49 -6.39 -14.88
C THR A 69 8.74 -6.34 -13.38
N THR A 70 7.65 -6.40 -12.62
CA THR A 70 7.66 -6.48 -11.17
C THR A 70 6.57 -7.42 -10.75
N SER A 71 6.88 -8.44 -9.94
CA SER A 71 5.85 -9.28 -9.35
C SER A 71 6.11 -9.50 -7.87
N PHE A 72 5.05 -9.51 -7.08
CA PHE A 72 5.12 -9.84 -5.65
C PHE A 72 3.81 -10.48 -5.19
N ASN A 73 3.91 -11.30 -4.15
CA ASN A 73 2.79 -12.05 -3.59
C ASN A 73 2.83 -12.03 -2.05
N ILE A 74 1.69 -11.73 -1.44
CA ILE A 74 1.47 -11.71 -0.01
C ILE A 74 0.43 -12.79 0.30
N PRO A 75 0.85 -13.93 0.89
CA PRO A 75 -0.05 -15.05 1.14
C PRO A 75 -1.16 -14.74 2.14
N ASP A 76 -0.86 -13.93 3.15
CA ASP A 76 -1.83 -13.50 4.16
C ASP A 76 -1.54 -12.06 4.57
N ILE A 77 -2.44 -11.14 4.23
CA ILE A 77 -2.25 -9.71 4.52
C ILE A 77 -2.44 -9.35 6.00
N SER A 78 -3.08 -10.20 6.83
CA SER A 78 -3.12 -9.97 8.28
C SER A 78 -1.80 -10.30 8.96
N HIS A 79 -0.95 -11.11 8.34
CA HIS A 79 0.29 -11.61 8.92
C HIS A 79 1.47 -11.38 7.99
N ILE A 80 1.64 -10.13 7.53
CA ILE A 80 2.80 -9.74 6.72
C ILE A 80 4.06 -9.84 7.57
N THR A 81 5.00 -10.67 7.14
CA THR A 81 6.34 -10.74 7.76
C THR A 81 7.18 -9.54 7.36
N ALA A 82 8.15 -9.17 8.20
CA ALA A 82 9.11 -8.12 7.88
C ALA A 82 9.77 -8.37 6.51
N GLN A 83 10.22 -9.61 6.28
CA GLN A 83 10.87 -10.05 5.04
C GLN A 83 9.98 -9.83 3.82
N GLN A 84 8.68 -10.13 3.91
CA GLN A 84 7.71 -9.86 2.85
C GLN A 84 7.53 -8.35 2.62
N ALA A 85 7.48 -7.55 3.68
CA ALA A 85 7.40 -6.10 3.56
C ALA A 85 8.66 -5.50 2.92
N GLN A 86 9.86 -6.02 3.23
CA GLN A 86 11.10 -5.59 2.58
C GLN A 86 11.17 -6.03 1.12
N ALA A 87 10.75 -7.26 0.80
CA ALA A 87 10.65 -7.72 -0.58
C ALA A 87 9.65 -6.85 -1.39
N LEU A 88 8.54 -6.45 -0.78
CA LEU A 88 7.58 -5.53 -1.37
C LEU A 88 8.18 -4.14 -1.60
N ALA A 89 8.92 -3.60 -0.63
CA ALA A 89 9.59 -2.31 -0.77
C ALA A 89 10.64 -2.36 -1.89
N ALA A 90 11.43 -3.43 -1.95
CA ALA A 90 12.42 -3.65 -3.01
C ALA A 90 11.76 -3.84 -4.39
N ALA A 91 10.65 -4.56 -4.47
CA ALA A 91 9.88 -4.71 -5.70
C ALA A 91 9.27 -3.38 -6.18
N ASN A 92 8.93 -2.48 -5.24
CA ASN A 92 8.46 -1.13 -5.58
C ASN A 92 9.59 -0.13 -5.83
N ALA A 93 10.86 -0.55 -5.76
CA ALA A 93 11.98 0.32 -6.05
C ALA A 93 11.87 0.87 -7.47
N GLY A 94 12.13 2.17 -7.60
CA GLY A 94 11.95 2.91 -8.82
C GLY A 94 12.81 2.40 -9.98
N ALA A 95 12.21 2.11 -11.12
CA ALA A 95 12.92 1.84 -12.36
C ALA A 95 12.73 3.01 -13.34
N LEU A 96 13.83 3.53 -13.90
CA LEU A 96 13.78 4.54 -14.96
C LEU A 96 14.19 3.88 -16.28
N ILE A 97 13.25 3.83 -17.23
CA ILE A 97 13.46 3.32 -18.58
C ILE A 97 13.50 4.51 -19.53
N GLN A 98 14.50 4.55 -20.40
CA GLN A 98 14.70 5.64 -21.37
C GLN A 98 14.68 5.08 -22.79
N VAL A 99 13.74 5.57 -23.58
CA VAL A 99 13.51 5.21 -24.98
C VAL A 99 13.91 6.42 -25.82
N GLY A 100 14.94 6.27 -26.65
CA GLY A 100 15.51 7.35 -27.45
C GLY A 100 16.63 8.16 -26.78
N ALA A 101 17.26 9.04 -27.57
CA ALA A 101 18.28 9.96 -27.10
C ALA A 101 17.66 11.24 -26.52
N GLY A 102 18.38 11.96 -25.65
CA GLY A 102 17.92 13.23 -25.09
C GLY A 102 16.92 13.10 -23.93
N ASN A 103 16.79 11.92 -23.34
CA ASN A 103 16.06 11.75 -22.08
C ASN A 103 16.77 12.51 -20.96
N ALA A 104 16.04 13.36 -20.25
CA ALA A 104 16.62 14.31 -19.30
C ALA A 104 16.67 13.80 -17.86
N ALA A 105 15.88 12.79 -17.49
CA ALA A 105 15.90 12.35 -16.11
C ALA A 105 17.11 11.50 -15.77
N GLN A 106 17.63 11.74 -14.58
CA GLN A 106 18.65 10.91 -13.97
C GLN A 106 17.99 10.11 -12.84
N PRO A 107 18.32 8.82 -12.66
CA PRO A 107 17.79 8.03 -11.54
C PRO A 107 18.01 8.71 -10.18
N ALA A 108 19.15 9.39 -10.00
CA ALA A 108 19.48 10.14 -8.79
C ALA A 108 18.65 11.42 -8.60
N ALA A 109 18.08 11.98 -9.67
CA ALA A 109 17.24 13.18 -9.61
C ALA A 109 15.78 12.88 -9.22
N LEU A 110 15.44 11.60 -9.06
CA LEU A 110 14.11 11.13 -8.71
C LEU A 110 14.13 10.40 -7.35
N PRO A 111 14.40 11.11 -6.24
CA PRO A 111 14.36 10.51 -4.93
C PRO A 111 12.95 9.98 -4.64
N ALA A 112 12.87 8.75 -4.12
CA ALA A 112 11.62 8.04 -3.82
C ALA A 112 10.75 7.68 -5.04
N LEU A 113 11.35 7.46 -6.21
CA LEU A 113 10.62 6.89 -7.34
C LEU A 113 10.08 5.51 -6.95
N THR A 114 8.77 5.33 -7.09
CA THR A 114 8.09 4.06 -6.82
C THR A 114 7.54 3.49 -8.13
N GLY A 115 7.76 2.21 -8.38
CA GLY A 115 7.38 1.57 -9.65
C GLY A 115 8.26 1.99 -10.83
N ALA A 116 7.76 1.85 -12.07
CA ALA A 116 8.54 2.12 -13.26
C ALA A 116 8.10 3.42 -13.95
N VAL A 117 9.06 4.25 -14.33
CA VAL A 117 8.87 5.45 -15.16
C VAL A 117 9.55 5.22 -16.50
N ILE A 118 8.79 5.36 -17.58
CA ILE A 118 9.30 5.28 -18.94
C ILE A 118 9.34 6.69 -19.51
N GLN A 119 10.52 7.11 -19.96
CA GLN A 119 10.72 8.35 -20.71
C GLN A 119 10.97 7.99 -22.15
N ASN A 120 10.26 8.68 -23.03
CA ASN A 120 10.35 8.43 -24.45
C ASN A 120 10.47 9.76 -25.18
N THR A 121 11.50 9.88 -26.02
CA THR A 121 11.72 11.04 -26.89
C THR A 121 11.49 10.71 -28.36
N LEU A 122 11.16 9.46 -28.69
CA LEU A 122 10.87 9.02 -30.06
C LEU A 122 9.37 9.10 -30.37
N ASN A 123 9.04 9.41 -31.63
CA ASN A 123 7.67 9.38 -32.11
C ASN A 123 7.20 7.95 -32.39
N ASN A 124 5.89 7.73 -32.37
CA ASN A 124 5.25 6.49 -32.81
C ASN A 124 5.67 5.23 -32.02
N GLN A 125 6.06 5.39 -30.76
CA GLN A 125 6.33 4.28 -29.86
C GLN A 125 5.04 3.83 -29.16
N GLN A 126 4.76 2.54 -29.17
CA GLN A 126 3.64 1.96 -28.45
C GLN A 126 4.09 1.53 -27.06
N ILE A 127 3.72 2.31 -26.05
CA ILE A 127 3.99 2.00 -24.64
C ILE A 127 2.75 1.39 -24.02
N GLN A 128 2.85 0.16 -23.52
CA GLN A 128 1.76 -0.53 -22.83
C GLN A 128 2.18 -0.86 -21.40
N ALA A 129 1.44 -0.40 -20.40
CA ALA A 129 1.65 -0.77 -19.01
C ALA A 129 0.46 -1.58 -18.51
N LEU A 130 0.70 -2.81 -18.08
CA LEU A 130 -0.32 -3.72 -17.57
C LEU A 130 -0.03 -4.03 -16.10
N THR A 131 -0.98 -3.72 -15.24
CA THR A 131 -0.96 -4.12 -13.83
C THR A 131 -2.08 -5.11 -13.59
N THR A 132 -1.73 -6.33 -13.21
CA THR A 132 -2.66 -7.37 -12.81
C THR A 132 -2.61 -7.52 -11.30
N ILE A 133 -3.76 -7.41 -10.66
CA ILE A 133 -3.92 -7.62 -9.22
C ILE A 133 -4.79 -8.87 -9.04
N ASN A 134 -4.25 -9.87 -8.35
CA ASN A 134 -4.95 -11.09 -7.99
C ASN A 134 -5.24 -11.07 -6.49
N THR A 135 -6.52 -11.15 -6.12
CA THR A 135 -6.93 -11.23 -4.72
C THR A 135 -7.80 -12.47 -4.52
N THR A 136 -7.51 -13.22 -3.45
CA THR A 136 -8.32 -14.37 -3.08
C THR A 136 -8.74 -14.24 -1.62
N VAL A 137 -10.01 -14.51 -1.36
CA VAL A 137 -10.59 -14.43 -0.01
C VAL A 137 -11.33 -15.73 0.27
N ASN A 138 -11.19 -16.29 1.46
CA ASN A 138 -11.86 -17.55 1.84
C ASN A 138 -13.33 -17.37 2.29
N THR A 139 -14.09 -16.48 1.66
CA THR A 139 -15.49 -16.16 2.02
C THR A 139 -16.42 -17.37 1.98
N LEU A 140 -16.20 -18.32 1.06
CA LEU A 140 -17.03 -19.53 0.93
C LEU A 140 -16.91 -20.45 2.15
N ALA A 141 -15.71 -20.60 2.71
CA ALA A 141 -15.50 -21.42 3.91
C ALA A 141 -16.19 -20.79 5.13
N THR A 142 -16.14 -19.46 5.23
CA THR A 142 -16.83 -18.71 6.28
C THR A 142 -18.34 -18.80 6.14
N PHE A 143 -18.88 -18.63 4.92
CA PHE A 143 -20.32 -18.74 4.67
C PHE A 143 -20.86 -20.13 4.98
N LYS A 144 -20.13 -21.19 4.61
CA LYS A 144 -20.49 -22.58 4.97
C LYS A 144 -20.58 -22.76 6.49
N ASN A 145 -19.61 -22.23 7.24
CA ASN A 145 -19.65 -22.29 8.70
C ASN A 145 -20.86 -21.55 9.29
N LEU A 146 -21.18 -20.34 8.80
CA LEU A 146 -22.34 -19.58 9.27
C LEU A 146 -23.65 -20.33 9.02
N ASN A 147 -23.79 -20.94 7.84
CA ASN A 147 -24.98 -21.73 7.51
C ASN A 147 -25.08 -22.99 8.38
N VAL A 148 -23.97 -23.73 8.57
CA VAL A 148 -23.97 -24.92 9.44
C VAL A 148 -24.33 -24.57 10.87
N MET A 149 -23.75 -23.49 11.44
CA MET A 149 -24.10 -23.05 12.79
C MET A 149 -25.56 -22.60 12.91
N SER A 150 -26.11 -21.95 11.88
CA SER A 150 -27.54 -21.61 11.82
C SER A 150 -28.41 -22.86 11.78
N THR A 151 -28.08 -23.84 10.92
CA THR A 151 -28.80 -25.11 10.84
C THR A 151 -28.74 -25.88 12.15
N LEU A 152 -27.57 -25.94 12.80
CA LEU A 152 -27.40 -26.61 14.09
C LEU A 152 -28.17 -25.90 15.22
N ASN A 153 -28.13 -24.57 15.30
CA ASN A 153 -28.92 -23.82 16.29
C ASN A 153 -30.44 -24.04 16.07
N ASN A 154 -30.91 -23.99 14.83
CA ASN A 154 -32.32 -24.23 14.51
C ASN A 154 -32.73 -25.69 14.84
N ALA A 155 -31.85 -26.66 14.59
CA ALA A 155 -32.10 -28.06 14.95
C ALA A 155 -32.12 -28.26 16.47
N LEU A 156 -31.22 -27.60 17.22
CA LEU A 156 -31.21 -27.68 18.69
C LEU A 156 -32.46 -27.03 19.32
N LEU A 157 -32.86 -25.86 18.82
CA LEU A 157 -34.06 -25.15 19.28
C LEU A 157 -35.34 -25.91 18.92
N GLY A 158 -35.38 -26.59 17.77
CA GLY A 158 -36.50 -27.45 17.37
C GLY A 158 -36.50 -28.82 18.04
N ALA A 159 -35.36 -29.28 18.57
CA ALA A 159 -35.24 -30.56 19.27
C ALA A 159 -35.54 -30.48 20.77
N LEU A 160 -35.68 -29.29 21.36
CA LEU A 160 -36.23 -29.14 22.71
C LEU A 160 -37.72 -29.49 22.66
N PRO A 161 -38.14 -30.64 23.23
CA PRO A 161 -39.55 -31.04 23.22
C PRO A 161 -40.31 -30.07 24.13
N GLY A 162 -41.42 -29.53 23.63
CA GLY A 162 -42.42 -28.91 24.49
C GLY A 162 -42.80 -29.89 25.61
N ARG A 163 -42.44 -29.52 26.84
CA ARG A 163 -43.25 -29.78 28.03
C ARG A 163 -43.81 -28.44 28.49
#